data_AF-A0A166JU56-F1
#
_entry.id   AF-A0A166JU56-F1
#
_cell.length_a   1.000
_cell.length_b   1.000
_cell.length_c   1.000
_cell.angle_alpha   90.00
_cell.angle_beta   90.00
_cell.angle_gamma   90.00
#
_symmetry.space_group_name_H-M   'P 1'
#
loop_
_entity.id
_entity.type
_entity.pdbx_description
1 polymer ?
#
loop_
_entity_poly.entity_id
_entity_poly.type
_entity_poly.pdbx_seq_one_letter_code
_entity_poly.pdbx_strand_id
1 'polypeptide(L)'
;MEDRVRKQFFTDHPFETFRPRTLVEDERVDEDHPVQGEAWTRLRERGRNPSPEDAIQFAVTLYKHHGVSLSNAYQTAVAQFRALRAEHHLMTAYAAQEAEAQGAIFGPTPVTAGFEAENAVMAQNVEIKARADQSDIIARKRWRMVVPPGGPQGEWSRGQEYVQLWRSGVRPNYEALITPLDADPLAALEQQKAQIDRLSMQPA
;
A
#
# COMPACT_ATOMS: atom_id res chain seq x y z
N MET A 1 -11.90 14.30 -27.64
CA MET A 1 -12.17 12.85 -27.83
C MET A 1 -11.04 12.00 -27.29
N GLU A 2 -9.78 12.40 -27.51
CA GLU A 2 -8.57 11.76 -26.99
C GLU A 2 -8.66 11.41 -25.50
N ASP A 3 -9.11 12.33 -24.64
CA ASP A 3 -9.26 12.05 -23.20
C ASP A 3 -10.18 10.87 -22.86
N ARG A 4 -11.24 10.64 -23.65
CA ARG A 4 -12.14 9.50 -23.41
C ARG A 4 -11.44 8.19 -23.77
N VAL A 5 -10.71 8.17 -24.88
CA VAL A 5 -9.90 7.02 -25.31
C VAL A 5 -8.78 6.77 -24.31
N ARG A 6 -8.14 7.83 -23.80
CA ARG A 6 -7.10 7.73 -22.76
C ARG A 6 -7.64 7.08 -21.48
N LYS A 7 -8.79 7.54 -20.97
CA LYS A 7 -9.45 6.95 -19.80
C LYS A 7 -9.76 5.47 -20.02
N GLN A 8 -10.33 5.13 -21.17
CA GLN A 8 -10.60 3.73 -21.52
C GLN A 8 -9.31 2.90 -21.57
N PHE A 9 -8.27 3.40 -22.24
CA PHE A 9 -7.00 2.72 -22.41
C PHE A 9 -6.34 2.36 -21.07
N PHE A 10 -6.22 3.31 -20.15
CA PHE A 10 -5.60 3.06 -18.84
C PHE A 10 -6.50 2.28 -17.88
N THR A 11 -7.82 2.29 -18.09
CA THR A 11 -8.74 1.41 -17.36
C THR A 11 -8.53 -0.05 -17.78
N ASP A 12 -8.40 -0.29 -19.08
CA ASP A 12 -8.15 -1.63 -19.64
C ASP A 12 -6.71 -2.12 -19.37
N HIS A 13 -5.75 -1.20 -19.23
CA HIS A 13 -4.33 -1.50 -19.05
C HIS A 13 -3.74 -0.78 -17.83
N PRO A 14 -4.14 -1.15 -16.59
CA PRO A 14 -3.71 -0.46 -15.39
C PRO A 14 -2.18 -0.46 -15.23
N PHE A 15 -1.51 -1.54 -15.64
CA PHE A 15 -0.06 -1.67 -15.51
C PHE A 15 0.76 -0.76 -16.42
N GLU A 16 0.18 -0.22 -17.50
CA GLU A 16 0.87 0.79 -18.31
C GLU A 16 1.04 2.12 -17.54
N THR A 17 0.23 2.34 -16.50
CA THR A 17 0.35 3.51 -15.60
C THR A 17 1.60 3.45 -14.73
N PHE A 18 2.10 2.26 -14.40
CA PHE A 18 3.31 2.11 -13.58
C PHE A 18 4.61 2.29 -14.38
N ARG A 19 4.52 2.43 -15.71
CA ARG A 19 5.72 2.66 -16.51
C ARG A 19 6.19 4.11 -16.30
N PRO A 20 7.48 4.31 -15.97
CA PRO A 20 8.00 5.65 -15.75
C PRO A 20 7.90 6.47 -17.04
N ARG A 21 7.48 7.74 -16.88
CA ARG A 21 7.42 8.71 -17.97
C ARG A 21 7.92 10.06 -17.48
N THR A 22 8.74 10.70 -18.28
CA THR A 22 9.21 12.07 -18.03
C THR A 22 8.10 13.05 -18.41
N LEU A 23 7.77 13.97 -17.50
CA LEU A 23 6.85 15.09 -17.74
C LEU A 23 7.58 16.41 -18.04
N VAL A 24 8.91 16.40 -17.97
CA VAL A 24 9.74 17.53 -18.35
C VAL A 24 9.63 17.70 -19.86
N GLU A 25 9.14 18.86 -20.27
CA GLU A 25 9.10 19.27 -21.67
C GLU A 25 10.51 19.71 -22.09
N ASP A 26 10.96 19.29 -23.27
CA ASP A 26 12.24 19.73 -23.84
C ASP A 26 12.07 21.09 -24.53
N GLU A 27 13.15 21.87 -24.64
CA GLU A 27 13.13 23.23 -25.24
C GLU A 27 12.83 23.20 -26.75
N ARG A 28 12.96 22.02 -27.39
CA ARG A 28 12.51 21.77 -28.77
C ARG A 28 11.09 21.20 -28.81
N VAL A 29 10.19 21.98 -29.40
CA VAL A 29 8.85 21.57 -29.78
C VAL A 29 8.90 20.79 -31.11
N ASP A 30 8.94 19.45 -30.99
CA ASP A 30 8.82 18.39 -32.03
C ASP A 30 9.83 18.43 -33.20
N GLU A 31 10.39 17.33 -33.72
CA GLU A 31 9.72 16.12 -34.22
C GLU A 31 10.50 14.84 -33.83
N ASP A 32 9.97 13.99 -32.95
CA ASP A 32 10.45 12.60 -32.88
C ASP A 32 9.65 11.67 -33.82
N HIS A 33 8.44 12.06 -34.24
CA HIS A 33 7.60 11.23 -35.11
C HIS A 33 6.73 12.06 -36.09
N PRO A 34 7.24 12.41 -37.29
CA PRO A 34 6.58 13.31 -38.23
C PRO A 34 5.39 12.69 -38.97
N VAL A 35 5.16 11.37 -38.87
CA VAL A 35 4.07 10.71 -39.57
C VAL A 35 2.74 11.02 -38.87
N GLN A 36 2.05 12.05 -39.37
CA GLN A 36 0.76 12.49 -38.88
C GLN A 36 -0.30 12.41 -39.98
N GLY A 37 -1.57 12.43 -39.57
CA GLY A 37 -2.71 12.47 -40.49
C GLY A 37 -2.88 11.18 -41.28
N GLU A 38 -3.26 11.31 -42.56
CA GLU A 38 -3.61 10.20 -43.44
C GLU A 38 -2.44 9.27 -43.77
N ALA A 39 -1.20 9.80 -43.73
CA ALA A 39 0.01 9.01 -43.96
C ALA A 39 0.28 7.98 -42.84
N TRP A 40 -0.28 8.18 -41.65
CA TRP A 40 -0.05 7.29 -40.52
C TRP A 40 -1.02 6.11 -40.55
N THR A 41 -0.53 4.97 -41.06
CA THR A 41 -1.35 3.77 -41.25
C THR A 41 -1.02 2.67 -40.24
N ARG A 42 0.21 2.67 -39.70
CA ARG A 42 0.67 1.66 -38.74
C ARG A 42 1.34 2.33 -37.55
N LEU A 43 1.06 1.83 -36.35
CA LEU A 43 1.68 2.31 -35.11
C LEU A 43 3.22 2.18 -35.14
N ARG A 44 3.75 1.20 -35.87
CA ARG A 44 5.20 0.98 -36.05
C ARG A 44 5.92 2.12 -36.77
N GLU A 45 5.21 2.91 -37.57
CA GLU A 45 5.77 4.04 -38.32
C GLU A 45 6.16 5.18 -37.38
N ARG A 46 5.55 5.22 -36.18
CA ARG A 46 5.98 6.07 -35.07
C ARG A 46 7.33 5.53 -34.58
N GLY A 47 7.38 4.31 -34.04
CA GLY A 47 8.66 3.74 -33.65
C GLY A 47 8.58 2.29 -33.23
N ARG A 48 9.73 1.76 -32.80
CA ARG A 48 9.85 0.37 -32.36
C ARG A 48 9.31 0.14 -30.94
N ASN A 49 9.32 1.16 -30.08
CA ASN A 49 8.76 1.10 -28.73
C ASN A 49 7.78 2.28 -28.52
N PRO A 50 6.56 2.20 -29.06
CA PRO A 50 5.58 3.27 -28.94
C PRO A 50 5.15 3.46 -27.49
N SER A 51 4.93 4.71 -27.10
CA SER A 51 4.32 5.07 -25.84
C SER A 51 2.81 4.75 -25.84
N PRO A 52 2.18 4.62 -24.65
CA PRO A 52 0.72 4.52 -24.56
C PRO A 52 -0.01 5.67 -25.25
N GLU A 53 0.57 6.88 -25.20
CA GLU A 53 -0.02 8.05 -25.85
C GLU A 53 0.03 7.93 -27.38
N ASP A 54 1.09 7.32 -27.94
CA ASP A 54 1.17 7.08 -29.38
C ASP A 54 0.06 6.13 -29.84
N ALA A 55 -0.27 5.11 -29.05
CA ALA A 55 -1.38 4.20 -29.35
C ALA A 55 -2.74 4.90 -29.29
N ILE A 56 -2.95 5.81 -28.34
CA ILE A 56 -4.17 6.61 -28.22
C ILE A 56 -4.29 7.58 -29.40
N GLN A 57 -3.22 8.28 -29.75
CA GLN A 57 -3.17 9.17 -30.90
C GLN A 57 -3.40 8.39 -32.19
N PHE A 58 -2.83 7.20 -32.34
CA PHE A 58 -3.05 6.34 -33.50
C PHE A 58 -4.52 5.92 -33.65
N ALA A 59 -5.18 5.51 -32.55
CA ALA A 59 -6.61 5.20 -32.57
C ALA A 59 -7.46 6.40 -33.02
N VAL A 60 -7.09 7.60 -32.58
CA VAL A 60 -7.78 8.84 -32.95
C VAL A 60 -7.52 9.20 -34.41
N THR A 61 -6.31 8.97 -34.93
CA THR A 61 -5.97 9.17 -36.34
C THR A 61 -6.75 8.22 -37.24
N LEU A 62 -6.85 6.95 -36.89
CA LEU A 62 -7.67 5.97 -37.61
C LEU A 62 -9.15 6.37 -37.67
N TYR A 63 -9.68 6.94 -36.58
CA TYR A 63 -11.04 7.42 -36.55
C TYR A 63 -11.24 8.69 -37.40
N LYS A 64 -10.34 9.67 -37.29
CA LYS A 64 -10.47 10.98 -37.97
C LYS A 64 -10.16 10.92 -39.47
N HIS A 65 -9.11 10.21 -39.87
CA HIS A 65 -8.57 10.27 -41.23
C HIS A 65 -8.90 9.03 -42.07
N HIS A 66 -9.04 7.85 -41.46
CA HIS A 66 -9.25 6.59 -42.17
C HIS A 66 -10.71 6.11 -42.17
N GLY A 67 -11.62 6.88 -41.56
CA GLY A 67 -13.06 6.56 -41.53
C GLY A 67 -13.42 5.29 -40.75
N VAL A 68 -12.50 4.78 -39.92
CA VAL A 68 -12.71 3.57 -39.12
C VAL A 68 -13.60 3.89 -37.93
N SER A 69 -14.54 3.01 -37.55
CA SER A 69 -15.34 3.21 -36.34
C SER A 69 -14.45 3.27 -35.09
N LEU A 70 -14.82 4.09 -34.10
CA LEU A 70 -13.98 4.31 -32.91
C LEU A 70 -13.61 3.01 -32.19
N SER A 71 -14.56 2.07 -32.07
CA SER A 71 -14.34 0.77 -31.44
C SER A 71 -13.31 -0.07 -32.21
N ASN A 72 -13.40 -0.11 -33.54
CA ASN A 72 -12.47 -0.88 -34.37
C ASN A 72 -11.08 -0.21 -34.42
N ALA A 73 -11.04 1.12 -34.50
CA ALA A 73 -9.82 1.90 -34.41
C ALA A 73 -9.07 1.65 -33.09
N TYR A 74 -9.80 1.64 -31.97
CA TYR A 74 -9.25 1.33 -30.66
C TYR A 74 -8.71 -0.10 -30.56
N GLN A 75 -9.50 -1.10 -30.98
CA GLN A 75 -9.06 -2.50 -31.00
C GLN A 75 -7.81 -2.71 -31.85
N THR A 76 -7.77 -2.08 -33.03
CA THR A 76 -6.62 -2.11 -33.95
C THR A 76 -5.38 -1.50 -33.30
N ALA A 77 -5.52 -0.32 -32.68
CA ALA A 77 -4.42 0.36 -32.00
C ALA A 77 -3.88 -0.46 -30.83
N VAL A 78 -4.76 -1.01 -29.99
CA VAL A 78 -4.38 -1.85 -28.85
C VAL A 78 -3.70 -3.15 -29.31
N ALA A 79 -4.19 -3.78 -30.37
CA ALA A 79 -3.57 -4.99 -30.92
C ALA A 79 -2.14 -4.71 -31.43
N GLN A 80 -1.95 -3.62 -32.20
CA GLN A 80 -0.62 -3.23 -32.67
C GLN A 80 0.31 -2.84 -31.52
N PHE A 81 -0.20 -2.14 -30.51
CA PHE A 81 0.57 -1.77 -29.32
C PHE A 81 1.03 -3.01 -28.55
N ARG A 82 0.13 -3.97 -28.30
CA ARG A 82 0.47 -5.23 -27.61
C ARG A 82 1.49 -6.04 -28.39
N ALA A 83 1.36 -6.12 -29.71
CA ALA A 83 2.34 -6.78 -30.57
C ALA A 83 3.73 -6.15 -30.42
N LEU A 84 3.84 -4.83 -30.49
CA LEU A 84 5.12 -4.12 -30.35
C LEU A 84 5.72 -4.27 -28.95
N ARG A 85 4.90 -4.28 -27.91
CA ARG A 85 5.36 -4.54 -26.53
C ARG A 85 5.89 -5.96 -26.36
N ALA A 86 5.19 -6.94 -26.94
CA ALA A 86 5.64 -8.34 -26.90
C ALA A 86 6.96 -8.50 -27.67
N GLU A 87 7.07 -7.90 -28.86
CA GLU A 87 8.32 -7.86 -29.63
C GLU A 87 9.46 -7.26 -28.79
N HIS A 88 9.25 -6.08 -28.19
CA HIS A 88 10.28 -5.44 -27.38
C HIS A 88 10.71 -6.31 -26.19
N HIS A 89 9.76 -6.92 -25.47
CA HIS A 89 10.06 -7.82 -24.36
C HIS A 89 10.89 -9.03 -24.81
N LEU A 90 10.52 -9.66 -25.92
CA LEU A 90 11.27 -10.77 -26.49
C LEU A 90 12.68 -10.35 -26.89
N MET A 91 12.82 -9.21 -27.58
CA MET A 91 14.13 -8.71 -28.00
C MET A 91 15.06 -8.47 -26.80
N THR A 92 14.56 -7.87 -25.72
CA THR A 92 15.36 -7.63 -24.50
C THR A 92 15.75 -8.95 -23.82
N ALA A 93 14.81 -9.91 -23.72
CA ALA A 93 15.08 -11.21 -23.11
C ALA A 93 16.14 -12.01 -23.90
N TYR A 94 16.00 -12.07 -25.22
CA TYR A 94 16.97 -12.73 -26.09
C TYR A 94 18.33 -12.03 -26.06
N ALA A 95 18.38 -10.70 -26.05
CA ALA A 95 19.63 -9.97 -25.96
C ALA A 95 20.39 -10.25 -24.65
N ALA A 96 19.66 -10.35 -23.52
CA ALA A 96 20.26 -10.74 -22.24
C ALA A 96 20.80 -12.17 -22.28
N GLN A 97 20.01 -13.12 -22.81
CA GLN A 97 20.41 -14.52 -22.94
C GLN A 97 21.64 -14.69 -23.84
N GLU A 98 21.69 -13.97 -24.96
CA GLU A 98 22.82 -14.00 -25.88
C GLU A 98 24.08 -13.42 -25.23
N ALA A 99 23.94 -12.32 -24.48
CA ALA A 99 25.05 -11.74 -23.73
C ALA A 99 25.60 -12.71 -22.67
N GLU A 100 24.75 -13.40 -21.91
CA GLU A 100 25.19 -14.43 -20.95
C GLU A 100 25.90 -15.59 -21.64
N ALA A 101 25.38 -16.04 -22.78
CA ALA A 101 26.00 -17.10 -23.58
C ALA A 101 27.40 -16.69 -24.10
N GLN A 102 27.62 -15.40 -24.35
CA GLN A 102 28.92 -14.83 -24.73
C GLN A 102 29.83 -14.52 -23.53
N GLY A 103 29.39 -14.81 -22.30
CA GLY A 103 30.18 -14.63 -21.08
C GLY A 103 30.02 -13.26 -20.41
N ALA A 104 28.99 -12.49 -20.75
CA ALA A 104 28.66 -11.27 -20.00
C ALA A 104 28.23 -11.64 -18.57
N ILE A 105 28.76 -10.90 -17.59
CA ILE A 105 28.40 -11.06 -16.18
C ILE A 105 27.54 -9.86 -15.79
N PHE A 106 26.26 -10.13 -15.52
CA PHE A 106 25.34 -9.11 -15.02
C PHE A 106 25.45 -8.95 -13.50
N GLY A 107 25.17 -7.74 -13.02
CA GLY A 107 25.04 -7.46 -11.59
C GLY A 107 23.80 -8.12 -10.97
N PRO A 108 23.50 -7.83 -9.69
CA PRO A 108 22.30 -8.35 -9.05
C PRO A 108 21.05 -7.92 -9.81
N THR A 109 20.18 -8.89 -10.08
CA THR A 109 18.88 -8.65 -10.72
C THR A 109 18.00 -7.74 -9.83
N PRO A 110 17.01 -7.04 -10.42
CA PRO A 110 16.04 -6.28 -9.63
C PRO A 110 15.31 -7.12 -8.58
N VAL A 111 15.10 -8.42 -8.84
CA VAL A 111 14.47 -9.36 -7.89
C VAL A 111 15.37 -9.58 -6.68
N THR A 112 16.66 -9.85 -6.90
CA THR A 112 17.62 -10.04 -5.80
C THR A 112 17.79 -8.75 -5.00
N ALA A 113 17.88 -7.59 -5.67
CA ALA A 113 17.93 -6.29 -4.99
C ALA A 113 16.67 -6.00 -4.16
N GLY A 114 15.48 -6.38 -4.65
CA GLY A 114 14.23 -6.28 -3.90
C GLY A 114 14.24 -7.15 -2.65
N PHE A 115 14.66 -8.40 -2.76
CA PHE A 115 14.75 -9.32 -1.63
C PHE A 115 15.75 -8.86 -0.57
N GLU A 116 16.90 -8.34 -0.98
CA GLU A 116 17.90 -7.75 -0.08
C GLU A 116 17.32 -6.56 0.70
N ALA A 117 16.59 -5.66 0.02
CA ALA A 117 15.93 -4.54 0.66
C ALA A 117 14.83 -4.99 1.66
N GLU A 118 14.02 -5.98 1.28
CA GLU A 118 12.98 -6.56 2.15
C GLU A 118 13.58 -7.20 3.41
N ASN A 119 14.66 -7.95 3.25
CA ASN A 119 15.36 -8.59 4.37
C ASN A 119 15.98 -7.57 5.32
N ALA A 120 16.57 -6.50 4.79
CA ALA A 120 17.11 -5.41 5.60
C ALA A 120 16.02 -4.76 6.47
N VAL A 121 14.85 -4.47 5.88
CA VAL A 121 13.69 -3.92 6.60
C VAL A 121 13.15 -4.93 7.62
N MET A 122 13.08 -6.22 7.28
CA MET A 122 12.63 -7.25 8.21
C MET A 122 13.56 -7.37 9.42
N ALA A 123 14.88 -7.39 9.21
CA ALA A 123 15.87 -7.45 10.28
C ALA A 123 15.73 -6.24 11.22
N GLN A 124 15.62 -5.03 10.67
CA GLN A 124 15.37 -3.82 11.44
C GLN A 124 14.08 -3.92 12.27
N ASN A 125 12.99 -4.41 11.68
CA ASN A 125 11.71 -4.57 12.37
C ASN A 125 11.76 -5.59 13.51
N VAL A 126 12.52 -6.68 13.34
CA VAL A 126 12.74 -7.67 14.41
C VAL A 126 13.46 -7.03 15.59
N GLU A 127 14.52 -6.25 15.34
CA GLU A 127 15.23 -5.52 16.39
C GLU A 127 14.33 -4.52 17.13
N ILE A 128 13.51 -3.75 16.39
CA ILE A 128 12.57 -2.79 16.98
C ILE A 128 11.57 -3.52 17.89
N LYS A 129 11.05 -4.68 17.45
CA LYS A 129 10.12 -5.49 18.26
C LYS A 129 10.79 -6.11 19.46
N ALA A 130 12.05 -6.54 19.34
CA ALA A 130 12.81 -7.10 20.46
C ALA A 130 13.15 -6.04 21.53
N ARG A 131 13.37 -4.78 21.11
CA ARG A 131 13.56 -3.64 22.01
C ARG A 131 12.25 -3.09 22.60
N ALA A 132 11.11 -3.41 22.01
CA ALA A 132 9.83 -2.97 22.53
C ALA A 132 9.52 -3.73 23.82
N ASP A 133 9.46 -3.03 24.94
CA ASP A 133 9.15 -3.63 26.23
C ASP A 133 7.77 -4.30 26.19
N GLN A 134 7.68 -5.48 26.82
CA GLN A 134 6.43 -6.25 26.89
C GLN A 134 5.29 -5.40 27.49
N SER A 135 5.62 -4.47 28.39
CA SER A 135 4.71 -3.49 29.00
C SER A 135 4.10 -2.53 27.97
N ASP A 136 4.87 -2.03 27.00
CA ASP A 136 4.40 -1.14 25.93
C ASP A 136 3.47 -1.86 24.95
N ILE A 137 3.79 -3.12 24.65
CA ILE A 137 2.95 -3.98 23.82
C ILE A 137 1.62 -4.28 24.52
N ILE A 138 1.66 -4.54 25.83
CA ILE A 138 0.47 -4.74 26.67
C ILE A 138 -0.34 -3.43 26.76
N ALA A 139 0.30 -2.29 27.00
CA ALA A 139 -0.35 -0.98 27.09
C ALA A 139 -1.09 -0.61 25.79
N ARG A 140 -0.48 -0.84 24.62
CA ARG A 140 -1.13 -0.63 23.31
C ARG A 140 -2.35 -1.52 23.10
N LYS A 141 -2.33 -2.76 23.61
CA LYS A 141 -3.45 -3.70 23.51
C LYS A 141 -4.59 -3.40 24.50
N ARG A 142 -4.34 -2.63 25.57
CA ARG A 142 -5.33 -2.27 26.61
C ARG A 142 -6.33 -1.21 26.14
N TRP A 143 -5.97 -0.34 25.20
CA TRP A 143 -6.86 0.69 24.65
C TRP A 143 -7.62 0.18 23.42
N ARG A 144 -8.34 -0.93 23.57
CA ARG A 144 -9.40 -1.30 22.64
C ARG A 144 -10.73 -0.87 23.26
N MET A 145 -11.39 0.13 22.66
CA MET A 145 -12.75 0.49 23.03
C MET A 145 -13.67 -0.68 22.64
N VAL A 146 -13.99 -1.57 23.59
CA VAL A 146 -15.03 -2.59 23.41
C VAL A 146 -16.36 -1.89 23.62
N VAL A 147 -16.98 -1.41 22.53
CA VAL A 147 -18.38 -1.00 22.55
C VAL A 147 -19.22 -2.25 22.33
N PRO A 148 -20.05 -2.69 23.30
CA PRO A 148 -20.97 -3.81 23.06
C PRO A 148 -21.94 -3.43 21.93
N PRO A 149 -22.26 -4.35 21.01
CA PRO A 149 -23.27 -4.10 19.99
C PRO A 149 -24.62 -3.88 20.69
N GLY A 150 -25.15 -2.66 20.58
CA GLY A 150 -26.38 -2.23 21.25
C GLY A 150 -26.29 -0.86 21.92
N GLY A 151 -25.08 -0.33 22.16
CA GLY A 151 -24.88 0.94 22.88
C GLY A 151 -25.41 0.90 24.32
N PRO A 152 -25.00 1.83 25.20
CA PRO A 152 -25.58 1.92 26.54
C PRO A 152 -27.05 2.35 26.42
N GLN A 153 -27.99 1.43 26.65
CA GLN A 153 -29.41 1.77 26.80
C GLN A 153 -29.65 2.32 28.22
N GLY A 154 -29.71 3.64 28.34
CA GLY A 154 -30.00 4.36 29.59
C GLY A 154 -29.40 5.77 29.58
N GLU A 155 -30.02 6.69 30.31
CA GLU A 155 -29.44 8.01 30.56
C GLU A 155 -28.13 7.87 31.34
N TRP A 156 -27.09 8.55 30.89
CA TRP A 156 -25.74 8.46 31.45
C TRP A 156 -25.69 8.93 32.91
N SER A 157 -25.86 8.01 33.87
CA SER A 157 -25.89 8.31 35.32
C SER A 157 -24.50 8.45 35.95
N ARG A 158 -23.47 7.84 35.34
CA ARG A 158 -22.09 7.85 35.87
C ARG A 158 -21.50 9.25 36.01
N GLY A 159 -21.95 10.21 35.18
CA GLY A 159 -21.57 11.61 35.30
C GLY A 159 -22.13 12.27 36.57
N GLN A 160 -23.36 11.91 36.97
CA GLN A 160 -23.97 12.43 38.20
C GLN A 160 -23.29 11.85 39.44
N GLU A 161 -22.99 10.54 39.44
CA GLU A 161 -22.21 9.90 40.49
C GLU A 161 -20.82 10.51 40.62
N TYR A 162 -20.14 10.80 39.52
CA TYR A 162 -18.84 11.48 39.52
C TYR A 162 -18.93 12.87 40.19
N VAL A 163 -19.95 13.66 39.86
CA VAL A 163 -20.16 14.98 40.46
C VAL A 163 -20.50 14.87 41.95
N GLN A 164 -21.28 13.87 42.36
CA GLN A 164 -21.59 13.61 43.78
C GLN A 164 -20.35 13.18 44.57
N LEU A 165 -19.53 12.28 44.02
CA LEU A 165 -18.25 11.86 44.61
C LEU A 165 -17.26 13.03 44.72
N TRP A 166 -17.20 13.89 43.70
CA TRP A 166 -16.36 15.09 43.73
C TRP A 166 -16.82 16.11 44.78
N ARG A 167 -18.14 16.32 44.91
CA ARG A 167 -18.74 17.20 45.93
C ARG A 167 -18.55 16.66 47.35
N SER A 168 -18.57 15.35 47.53
CA SER A 168 -18.27 14.70 48.82
C SER A 168 -16.77 14.63 49.14
N GLY A 169 -15.92 15.21 48.29
CA GLY A 169 -14.48 15.33 48.52
C GLY A 169 -13.67 14.09 48.12
N VAL A 170 -14.32 13.03 47.65
CA VAL A 170 -13.65 11.82 47.16
C VAL A 170 -13.07 12.13 45.78
N ARG A 171 -11.75 12.26 45.71
CA ARG A 171 -11.01 12.42 44.46
C ARG A 171 -10.71 11.04 43.87
N PRO A 172 -10.81 10.85 42.54
CA PRO A 172 -10.38 9.60 41.94
C PRO A 172 -8.90 9.39 42.22
N ASN A 173 -8.53 8.25 42.80
CA ASN A 173 -7.12 7.89 42.98
C ASN A 173 -6.60 7.32 41.65
N TYR A 174 -5.67 8.04 41.02
CA TYR A 174 -5.05 7.65 39.75
C TYR A 174 -3.74 6.88 39.94
N GLU A 175 -3.28 6.64 41.18
CA GLU A 175 -2.03 5.91 41.46
C GLU A 175 -2.02 4.50 40.86
N ALA A 176 -3.18 3.83 40.82
CA ALA A 176 -3.34 2.49 40.24
C ALA A 176 -3.09 2.43 38.71
N LEU A 177 -3.02 3.58 38.03
CA LEU A 177 -2.69 3.64 36.59
C LEU A 177 -1.17 3.71 36.34
N ILE A 178 -0.39 4.07 37.36
CA ILE A 178 1.04 4.33 37.25
C ILE A 178 1.85 3.20 37.89
N THR A 179 1.25 2.44 38.83
CA THR A 179 1.91 1.28 39.40
C THR A 179 2.04 0.17 38.34
N PRO A 180 3.26 -0.24 37.97
CA PRO A 180 3.44 -1.50 37.24
C PRO A 180 2.82 -2.61 38.09
N LEU A 181 2.09 -3.53 37.43
CA LEU A 181 1.43 -4.65 38.09
C LEU A 181 2.50 -5.71 38.41
N ASP A 182 3.45 -5.38 39.27
CA ASP A 182 4.53 -6.27 39.70
C ASP A 182 4.05 -7.29 40.76
N ALA A 183 2.77 -7.21 41.14
CA ALA A 183 2.15 -8.14 42.07
C ALA A 183 1.17 -9.04 41.31
N ASP A 184 1.48 -10.34 41.24
CA ASP A 184 0.53 -11.37 40.84
C ASP A 184 -0.76 -11.21 41.66
N PRO A 185 -1.90 -10.91 41.03
CA PRO A 185 -3.14 -10.63 41.77
C PRO A 185 -3.62 -11.84 42.60
N LEU A 186 -3.17 -13.04 42.23
CA LEU A 186 -3.38 -14.28 42.99
C LEU A 186 -2.61 -14.31 44.32
N ALA A 187 -1.35 -13.86 44.33
CA ALA A 187 -0.53 -13.84 45.54
C ALA A 187 -1.07 -12.84 46.58
N ALA A 188 -1.58 -11.69 46.13
CA ALA A 188 -2.22 -10.70 47.01
C ALA A 188 -3.53 -11.25 47.63
N LEU A 189 -4.32 -12.02 46.87
CA LEU A 189 -5.54 -12.67 47.36
C LEU A 189 -5.24 -13.81 48.35
N GLU A 190 -4.18 -14.58 48.13
CA GLU A 190 -3.73 -15.62 49.07
C GLU A 190 -3.24 -15.02 50.40
N GLN A 191 -2.50 -13.92 50.35
CA GLN A 191 -2.06 -13.19 51.55
C GLN A 191 -3.25 -12.61 52.32
N GLN A 192 -4.25 -12.05 51.63
CA GLN A 192 -5.49 -11.58 52.27
C GLN A 192 -6.28 -12.73 52.90
N LYS A 193 -6.42 -13.88 52.22
CA LYS A 193 -7.05 -15.08 52.80
C LYS A 193 -6.32 -15.58 54.04
N ALA A 194 -4.99 -15.70 53.97
CA ALA A 194 -4.17 -16.14 55.10
C ALA A 194 -4.25 -15.16 56.29
N GLN A 195 -4.42 -13.86 56.03
CA GLN A 195 -4.57 -12.84 57.06
C GLN A 195 -5.96 -12.88 57.71
N ILE A 196 -7.02 -13.15 56.94
CA ILE A 196 -8.38 -13.38 57.46
C ILE A 196 -8.43 -14.65 58.31
N ASP A 197 -7.81 -15.74 57.84
CA ASP A 197 -7.77 -17.01 58.58
C ASP A 197 -7.01 -16.86 59.90
N ARG A 198 -5.89 -16.13 59.92
CA ARG A 198 -5.14 -15.82 61.17
C ARG A 198 -5.95 -14.99 62.17
N LEU A 199 -6.75 -14.04 61.69
CA LEU A 199 -7.64 -13.24 62.55
C LEU A 199 -8.80 -14.07 63.10
N SER A 200 -9.23 -15.11 62.38
CA SER A 200 -10.27 -16.04 62.84
C SER A 200 -9.78 -17.11 63.84
N MET A 201 -8.46 -17.30 63.98
CA MET A 201 -7.84 -18.31 64.87
C MET A 201 -7.28 -17.74 66.18
N GLN A 202 -7.44 -16.44 66.46
CA GLN A 202 -7.12 -15.90 67.79
C GLN A 202 -8.32 -16.05 68.73
N PRO A 203 -8.23 -16.87 69.79
CA PRO A 203 -9.28 -16.91 70.81
C PRO A 203 -9.25 -15.60 71.63
N ALA A 204 -10.44 -15.15 72.02
CA ALA A 204 -10.66 -13.93 72.81
C ALA A 204 -9.98 -13.98 74.20
#